data_AF-A0A9Q3Q893-F1
#
_entry.id   AF-A0A9Q3Q893-F1
#
_cell.length_a   1.000
_cell.length_b   1.000
_cell.length_c   1.000
_cell.angle_alpha   90.00
_cell.angle_beta   90.00
_cell.angle_gamma   90.00
#
_symmetry.space_group_name_H-M   'P 1'
#
loop_
_entity.id
_entity.type
_entity.pdbx_description
1 polymer ?
#
loop_
_entity_poly.entity_id
_entity_poly.type
_entity_poly.pdbx_seq_one_letter_code
_entity_poly.pdbx_strand_id
1 'polypeptide(L)'
;MTHNQIEIGCDRSGTPNANKNPSKKVTSIKLDCPLRIYARKYAKSTTWTLRVKNPEHSHDATENMMAHPAFRKLNEKETSQMAQMSELLLF
;
A
#
# COMPACT_ATOMS: atom_id res chain seq x y z
N MET A 1 -14.81 15.53 -13.75
CA MET A 1 -13.34 15.57 -13.64
C MET A 1 -12.82 14.15 -13.82
N THR A 2 -12.11 13.85 -14.91
CA THR A 2 -11.45 12.55 -15.07
C THR A 2 -10.12 12.59 -14.30
N HIS A 3 -10.04 11.84 -13.20
CA HIS A 3 -8.79 11.68 -12.45
C HIS A 3 -7.82 10.80 -13.27
N ASN A 4 -7.13 11.43 -14.21
CA ASN A 4 -6.13 10.77 -15.07
C ASN A 4 -4.79 10.56 -14.36
N GLN A 5 -4.73 10.84 -13.05
CA GLN A 5 -3.54 10.69 -12.23
C GLN A 5 -3.93 10.15 -10.86
N ILE A 6 -3.14 9.20 -10.36
CA ILE A 6 -3.29 8.56 -9.07
C ILE A 6 -1.91 8.57 -8.41
N GLU A 7 -1.87 8.83 -7.11
CA GLU A 7 -0.70 8.62 -6.26
C GLU A 7 -1.00 7.48 -5.30
N ILE A 8 -0.13 6.49 -5.25
CA ILE A 8 -0.23 5.30 -4.40
C ILE A 8 0.96 5.32 -3.45
N GLY A 9 0.72 5.17 -2.15
CA GLY A 9 1.77 5.09 -1.13
C GLY A 9 1.87 3.69 -0.52
N CYS A 10 2.96 3.45 0.21
CA CYS A 10 3.07 2.30 1.13
C CYS A 10 1.91 2.32 2.14
N ASP A 11 1.47 1.17 2.66
CA ASP A 11 0.42 1.13 3.69
C ASP A 11 0.83 1.79 5.02
N ARG A 12 2.14 1.89 5.27
CA ARG A 12 2.74 2.65 6.37
C ARG A 12 2.93 4.14 6.05
N SER A 13 2.44 4.63 4.91
CA SER A 13 2.49 6.04 4.56
C SER A 13 1.54 6.90 5.40
N GLY A 14 1.87 8.18 5.52
CA GLY A 14 1.14 9.17 6.30
C GLY A 14 1.57 9.22 7.75
N THR A 15 1.13 10.26 8.45
CA THR A 15 1.52 10.48 9.84
C THR A 15 0.60 9.73 10.80
N PRO A 16 1.14 9.21 11.92
CA PRO A 16 0.31 8.75 13.02
C PRO A 16 -0.63 9.87 13.48
N ASN A 17 -1.90 9.55 13.73
CA ASN A 17 -2.81 10.52 14.34
C ASN A 17 -2.30 10.88 15.75
N ALA A 18 -1.90 12.13 15.93
CA ALA A 18 -1.48 12.67 17.23
C ALA A 18 -2.64 12.74 18.25
N ASN A 19 -3.88 12.94 17.77
CA ASN A 19 -5.09 13.04 18.60
C ASN A 19 -5.72 11.67 18.93
N LYS A 20 -4.92 10.67 19.29
CA LYS A 20 -5.49 9.39 19.73
C LYS A 20 -6.08 9.51 21.13
N ASN A 21 -7.35 9.14 21.26
CA ASN A 21 -7.94 8.84 22.56
C ASN A 21 -7.11 7.74 23.24
N PRO A 22 -6.47 8.01 24.40
CA PRO A 22 -5.59 7.06 25.07
C PRO A 22 -6.33 5.80 25.55
N SER A 23 -7.66 5.84 25.62
CA SER A 23 -8.52 4.70 25.93
C SER A 23 -8.64 3.67 24.80
N LYS A 24 -8.30 4.01 23.56
CA LYS A 24 -8.30 3.08 22.42
C LYS A 24 -6.87 2.61 22.16
N LYS A 25 -6.56 1.35 22.47
CA LYS A 25 -5.32 0.67 22.07
C LYS A 25 -5.31 0.39 20.55
N VAL A 26 -5.26 1.45 19.75
CA VAL A 26 -4.99 1.33 18.32
C VAL A 26 -3.58 1.86 18.11
N THR A 27 -2.59 0.99 17.99
CA THR A 27 -1.25 1.37 17.52
C THR A 27 -1.38 1.81 16.06
N SER A 28 -0.78 2.95 15.71
CA SER A 28 -0.84 3.46 14.33
C SER A 28 0.20 2.65 13.58
N ILE A 29 -0.20 2.02 12.49
CA ILE A 29 0.72 1.33 11.58
C ILE A 29 1.47 2.31 10.67
N LYS A 30 1.03 3.58 10.63
CA LYS A 30 1.63 4.63 9.82
C LYS A 30 2.94 5.11 10.46
N LEU A 31 4.00 5.20 9.66
CA LEU A 31 5.34 5.64 10.03
C LEU A 31 5.86 6.74 9.10
N ASP A 32 4.96 7.36 8.34
CA ASP A 32 5.28 8.34 7.31
C ASP A 32 6.27 7.84 6.26
N CYS A 33 6.10 6.58 5.83
CA CYS A 33 6.94 5.98 4.80
C CYS A 33 6.92 6.84 3.51
N PRO A 34 8.10 7.21 2.95
CA PRO A 34 8.19 8.18 1.85
C PRO A 34 7.91 7.57 0.47
N LEU A 35 7.83 6.23 0.34
CA LEU A 35 7.56 5.57 -0.93
C LEU A 35 6.27 6.09 -1.58
N ARG A 36 6.39 6.50 -2.85
CA ARG A 36 5.25 6.90 -3.70
C ARG A 36 5.34 6.31 -5.10
N ILE A 37 4.20 5.94 -5.65
CA ILE A 37 4.03 5.53 -7.03
C ILE A 37 3.02 6.47 -7.67
N TYR A 38 3.43 7.15 -8.73
CA TYR A 38 2.58 8.02 -9.52
C TYR A 38 2.13 7.27 -10.76
N ALA A 39 0.83 7.03 -10.88
CA ALA A 39 0.22 6.46 -12.06
C ALA A 39 -0.48 7.56 -12.85
N ARG A 40 -0.20 7.66 -14.16
CA ARG A 40 -0.87 8.59 -15.07
C ARG A 40 -1.47 7.82 -16.24
N LYS A 41 -2.76 8.03 -16.50
CA LYS A 41 -3.44 7.49 -17.66
C LYS A 41 -3.18 8.38 -18.87
N TYR A 42 -2.85 7.78 -20.01
CA TYR A 42 -2.82 8.52 -21.27
C TYR A 42 -4.25 8.88 -21.69
N ALA A 43 -4.51 10.17 -21.94
CA ALA A 43 -5.86 10.68 -22.18
C ALA A 43 -6.61 10.00 -23.33
N LYS A 44 -5.88 9.46 -24.32
CA LYS A 44 -6.44 8.83 -25.53
C LYS A 44 -6.23 7.31 -25.59
N SER A 45 -5.74 6.67 -24.52
CA SER A 45 -5.53 5.22 -24.51
C SER A 45 -5.97 4.57 -23.20
N THR A 46 -5.95 3.24 -23.17
CA THR A 46 -6.17 2.44 -21.97
C THR A 46 -4.87 2.23 -21.17
N THR A 47 -3.73 2.74 -21.66
CA THR A 47 -2.41 2.57 -21.06
C THR A 47 -2.16 3.53 -19.91
N TRP A 48 -1.44 3.03 -18.90
CA TRP A 48 -0.96 3.78 -17.75
C TRP A 48 0.56 3.81 -17.73
N THR A 49 1.14 4.95 -17.35
CA THR A 49 2.55 5.04 -16.96
C THR A 49 2.64 5.11 -15.45
N LEU A 50 3.44 4.22 -14.86
CA LEU A 50 3.77 4.23 -13.44
C LEU A 50 5.19 4.76 -13.27
N ARG A 51 5.38 5.67 -12.31
CA ARG A 51 6.70 6.18 -11.91
C ARG A 51 6.85 6.05 -10.41
N VAL A 52 7.89 5.35 -9.99
CA VAL A 52 8.29 5.29 -8.58
C VAL A 52 9.00 6.60 -8.23
N LYS A 53 8.58 7.23 -7.13
CA LYS A 53 9.27 8.35 -6.48
C LYS A 53 9.62 7.94 -5.06
N ASN A 54 10.81 8.32 -4.61
CA ASN A 54 11.35 7.94 -3.31
C ASN A 54 11.29 6.40 -3.13
N PRO A 55 12.05 5.63 -3.93
CA PRO A 55 11.94 4.17 -3.93
C PRO A 55 12.23 3.53 -2.56
N GLU A 56 12.94 4.24 -1.69
CA GLU A 56 13.31 3.77 -0.36
C GLU A 56 12.14 3.72 0.61
N HIS A 57 12.10 2.65 1.41
CA HIS A 57 11.24 2.52 2.57
C HIS A 57 11.98 3.03 3.82
N SER A 58 11.26 3.64 4.75
CA SER A 58 11.79 3.99 6.09
C SER A 58 11.67 2.84 7.10
N HIS A 59 11.39 1.64 6.62
CA HIS A 59 11.17 0.44 7.42
C HIS A 59 11.54 -0.80 6.61
N ASP A 60 11.84 -1.89 7.31
CA ASP A 60 12.14 -3.15 6.68
C ASP A 60 10.93 -3.72 5.92
N ALA A 61 11.23 -4.54 4.90
CA ALA A 61 10.22 -5.34 4.24
C ALA A 61 9.55 -6.28 5.24
N THR A 62 8.26 -6.54 5.04
CA THR A 62 7.56 -7.56 5.82
C THR A 62 8.00 -8.95 5.38
N GLU A 63 8.01 -9.92 6.29
CA GLU A 63 8.45 -11.31 6.02
C GLU A 63 7.72 -11.96 4.83
N ASN A 64 6.44 -11.63 4.66
CA ASN A 64 5.64 -12.07 3.53
C ASN A 64 4.57 -11.02 3.22
N MET A 65 3.86 -11.20 2.10
CA MET A 65 2.76 -10.31 1.72
C MET A 65 1.71 -10.26 2.84
N MET A 66 1.29 -11.39 3.39
CA MET A 66 0.22 -11.47 4.41
C MET A 66 0.52 -10.70 5.71
N ALA A 67 1.80 -10.50 6.04
CA ALA A 67 2.23 -9.70 7.18
C ALA A 67 1.97 -8.20 6.98
N HIS A 68 1.66 -7.76 5.76
CA HIS A 68 1.37 -6.37 5.43
C HIS A 68 -0.02 -5.97 5.99
N PRO A 69 -0.10 -4.91 6.81
CA PRO A 69 -1.34 -4.44 7.41
C PRO A 69 -2.52 -4.23 6.45
N ALA A 70 -2.25 -3.88 5.19
CA ALA A 70 -3.27 -3.77 4.14
C ALA A 70 -4.13 -5.04 3.99
N PHE A 71 -3.56 -6.22 4.23
CA PHE A 71 -4.24 -7.50 4.03
C PHE A 71 -4.94 -8.03 5.30
N ARG A 72 -4.79 -7.36 6.45
CA ARG A 72 -5.54 -7.73 7.68
C ARG A 72 -7.06 -7.54 7.55
N LYS A 73 -7.51 -6.83 6.52
CA LYS A 73 -8.93 -6.55 6.26
C LYS A 73 -9.57 -7.50 5.25
N LEU A 74 -8.80 -8.43 4.69
CA LEU A 74 -9.29 -9.37 3.69
C LEU A 74 -10.23 -10.39 4.33
N ASN A 75 -11.26 -10.78 3.60
CA ASN A 75 -12.09 -11.94 3.94
C ASN A 75 -11.38 -13.25 3.56
N GLU A 76 -11.94 -14.40 3.93
CA GLU A 76 -11.33 -15.72 3.68
C GLU A 76 -11.06 -16.00 2.20
N LYS A 77 -11.96 -15.57 1.31
CA LYS A 77 -11.81 -15.74 -0.13
C LYS A 77 -10.65 -14.88 -0.65
N GLU A 78 -10.61 -13.62 -0.27
CA GLU A 78 -9.52 -12.70 -0.64
C GLU A 78 -8.17 -13.16 -0.08
N THR A 79 -8.15 -13.70 1.13
CA THR A 79 -6.97 -14.28 1.78
C THR A 79 -6.44 -15.46 0.98
N SER A 80 -7.33 -16.38 0.57
CA SER A 80 -6.97 -17.53 -0.26
C SER A 80 -6.43 -17.12 -1.63
N GLN A 81 -7.02 -16.10 -2.25
CA GLN A 81 -6.53 -15.55 -3.52
C GLN A 81 -5.14 -14.92 -3.38
N MET A 82 -4.91 -14.16 -2.31
CA MET A 82 -3.61 -13.54 -2.05
C MET A 82 -2.54 -14.60 -1.74
N ALA A 83 -2.87 -15.65 -0.99
CA ALA A 83 -1.97 -16.78 -0.76
C ALA A 83 -1.55 -17.43 -2.08
N GLN A 84 -2.51 -17.73 -2.95
CA GLN A 84 -2.24 -18.27 -4.29
C GLN A 84 -1.37 -17.34 -5.13
N MET A 85 -1.64 -16.03 -5.13
CA MET A 85 -0.83 -15.05 -5.85
C MET A 85 0.60 -14.95 -5.29
N SER A 86 0.79 -15.14 -3.98
CA SER A 86 2.10 -15.07 -3.35
C SER A 86 3.01 -16.25 -3.70
N GLU A 87 2.44 -17.42 -3.94
CA GLU A 87 3.17 -18.61 -4.41
C GLU A 87 3.58 -18.48 -5.88
N LEU A 88 2.81 -17.74 -6.69
CA LEU A 88 3.06 -17.52 -8.12
C LEU A 88 4.08 -16.43 -8.42
N LEU A 89 4.56 -15.69 -7.42
CA LEU A 89 5.52 -14.59 -7.58
C LEU A 89 6.94 -14.94 -7.12
N LEU A 90 7.21 -16.23 -6.88
CA LEU A 90 8.57 -16.78 -6.75
C LEU A 90 9.20 -16.94 -8.15
N PHE A 91 9.60 -15.83 -8.76
CA PHE A 91 10.52 -15.79 -9.90
C PHE A 91 11.69 -14.86 -9.59
#